data_AF-A0A7V0Q609-F1
#
_entry.id   AF-A0A7V0Q609-F1
#
_cell.length_a   1.000
_cell.length_b   1.000
_cell.length_c   1.000
_cell.angle_alpha   90.00
_cell.angle_beta   90.00
_cell.angle_gamma   90.00
#
_symmetry.space_group_name_H-M   'P 1'
#
loop_
_entity.id
_entity.type
_entity.pdbx_description
1 polymer ?
#
loop_
_entity_poly.entity_id
_entity_poly.type
_entity_poly.pdbx_seq_one_letter_code
_entity_poly.pdbx_strand_id
1 'polypeptide(L)'
;HLYRVTYDGTLSDEGRYCAIGGQADALSEILEARGQKIGSLAETITALAAAFSEVLDREVDGWEAAVLDSTGGRRTFRRLSHAEVDEILGASD
;
A
#
# COMPACT_ATOMS: atom_id res chain seq x y z
N HIS A 1 -9.47 -0.64 -10.78
CA HIS A 1 -8.45 -1.11 -11.75
C HIS A 1 -7.14 -0.42 -11.43
N LEU A 2 -6.04 -1.17 -11.47
CA LEU A 2 -4.70 -0.65 -11.29
C LEU A 2 -3.93 -0.93 -12.58
N TYR A 3 -3.19 0.06 -13.06
CA TYR A 3 -2.36 -0.08 -14.24
C TYR A 3 -0.93 0.31 -13.87
N ARG A 4 0.02 -0.57 -14.19
CA ARG A 4 1.45 -0.31 -14.00
C ARG A 4 2.10 -0.04 -15.34
N VAL A 5 2.90 1.02 -15.39
CA VAL A 5 3.73 1.35 -16.55
C VAL A 5 5.19 1.33 -16.10
N THR A 6 6.00 0.53 -16.78
CA THR A 6 7.44 0.43 -16.50
C THR A 6 8.23 1.40 -17.39
N TYR A 7 9.52 1.58 -17.10
CA TYR A 7 10.35 2.63 -17.73
C TYR A 7 10.52 2.44 -19.25
N ASP A 8 10.40 1.21 -19.76
CA ASP A 8 10.50 0.88 -21.18
C ASP A 8 9.17 1.07 -21.93
N GLY A 9 8.12 1.49 -21.22
CA GLY A 9 6.78 1.70 -21.78
C GLY A 9 5.86 0.50 -21.68
N THR A 10 6.27 -0.61 -21.05
CA THR A 10 5.38 -1.78 -20.88
C THR A 10 4.23 -1.45 -19.94
N LEU A 11 2.99 -1.64 -20.41
CA LEU A 11 1.73 -1.48 -19.68
C LEU A 11 1.22 -2.83 -19.19
N SER A 12 0.86 -2.92 -17.92
CA SER A 12 0.27 -4.11 -17.30
C SER A 12 -1.00 -3.75 -16.51
N ASP A 13 -2.01 -4.63 -16.58
CA ASP A 13 -3.22 -4.55 -15.76
C ASP A 13 -2.98 -5.37 -14.48
N GLU A 14 -3.08 -4.71 -13.32
CA GLU A 14 -2.81 -5.28 -12.02
C GLU A 14 -4.14 -5.51 -11.29
N GLY A 15 -4.44 -6.78 -10.98
CA GLY A 15 -5.78 -7.17 -10.52
C GLY A 15 -6.12 -6.77 -9.07
N ARG A 16 -5.15 -6.78 -8.15
CA ARG A 16 -5.38 -6.62 -6.71
C ARG A 16 -4.53 -5.54 -6.06
N TYR A 17 -3.24 -5.55 -6.35
CA TYR A 17 -2.26 -4.59 -5.83
C TYR A 17 -1.13 -4.43 -6.84
N CYS A 18 -0.34 -3.38 -6.67
CA CYS A 18 0.79 -3.06 -7.53
C CYS A 18 1.95 -2.63 -6.62
N ALA A 19 3.09 -3.32 -6.69
CA ALA A 19 4.32 -2.94 -6.03
C ALA A 19 5.30 -2.35 -7.05
N ILE A 20 5.97 -1.25 -6.69
CA ILE A 20 6.94 -0.58 -7.55
C ILE A 20 8.17 -0.16 -6.76
N GLY A 21 9.34 -0.19 -7.42
CA GLY A 21 10.61 0.24 -6.84
C GLY A 21 11.22 -0.74 -5.83
N GLY A 22 12.53 -0.63 -5.60
CA GLY A 22 13.25 -1.42 -4.61
C GLY A 22 13.01 -2.94 -4.76
N GLN A 23 12.61 -3.59 -3.67
CA GLN A 23 12.34 -5.03 -3.60
C GLN A 23 10.87 -5.37 -3.93
N ALA A 24 10.33 -4.77 -5.00
CA ALA A 24 8.93 -4.93 -5.40
C ALA A 24 8.51 -6.39 -5.67
N ASP A 25 9.41 -7.21 -6.23
CA ASP A 25 9.13 -8.63 -6.50
C ASP A 25 8.93 -9.41 -5.19
N ALA A 26 9.86 -9.25 -4.23
CA ALA A 26 9.76 -9.89 -2.91
C ALA A 26 8.50 -9.44 -2.14
N LEU A 27 8.15 -8.15 -2.21
CA LEU A 27 6.91 -7.65 -1.63
C LEU A 27 5.68 -8.28 -2.29
N SER A 28 5.66 -8.40 -3.61
CA SER A 28 4.55 -9.01 -4.33
C SER A 28 4.38 -10.49 -3.99
N GLU A 29 5.49 -11.22 -3.84
CA GLU A 29 5.50 -12.63 -3.42
C GLU A 29 4.95 -12.81 -2.00
N ILE A 30 5.39 -11.99 -1.04
CA ILE A 30 4.88 -12.03 0.35
C ILE A 30 3.39 -11.71 0.40
N LEU A 31 2.93 -10.69 -0.34
CA LEU A 31 1.51 -10.32 -0.37
C LEU A 31 0.65 -11.43 -1.00
N GLU A 32 1.15 -12.11 -2.03
CA GLU A 32 0.44 -13.23 -2.65
C GLU A 32 0.41 -14.45 -1.72
N ALA A 33 1.54 -14.77 -1.08
CA ALA A 33 1.65 -15.88 -0.12
C ALA A 33 0.75 -15.70 1.09
N ARG A 34 0.60 -14.46 1.58
CA ARG A 34 -0.34 -14.09 2.65
C ARG A 34 -1.81 -14.09 2.19
N GLY A 35 -2.06 -14.24 0.90
CA GLY A 35 -3.39 -14.12 0.32
C GLY A 35 -4.00 -12.76 0.60
N GLN A 36 -3.21 -11.68 0.48
CA GLN A 36 -3.60 -10.33 0.88
C GLN A 36 -4.96 -9.96 0.27
N LYS A 37 -5.87 -9.49 1.13
CA LYS A 37 -7.18 -8.99 0.76
C LYS A 37 -7.28 -7.50 1.02
N ILE A 38 -8.12 -6.83 0.24
CA ILE A 38 -8.52 -5.45 0.53
C ILE A 38 -9.59 -5.54 1.63
N GLY A 39 -9.24 -5.09 2.83
CA GLY A 39 -10.12 -5.05 3.99
C GLY A 39 -10.53 -3.62 4.33
N SER A 40 -10.74 -3.34 5.61
CA SER A 40 -10.81 -1.96 6.08
C SER A 40 -9.50 -1.21 5.82
N LEU A 41 -9.56 0.13 5.85
CA LEU A 41 -8.37 0.96 5.67
C LEU A 41 -7.27 0.61 6.67
N ALA A 42 -7.65 0.44 7.94
CA ALA A 42 -6.72 0.10 9.01
C ALA A 42 -6.07 -1.27 8.79
N GLU A 43 -6.87 -2.32 8.57
CA GLU A 43 -6.35 -3.67 8.30
C GLU A 43 -5.41 -3.71 7.09
N THR A 44 -5.74 -2.95 6.04
CA THR A 44 -4.93 -2.88 4.82
C THR A 44 -3.59 -2.20 5.10
N ILE A 45 -3.59 -1.04 5.76
CA ILE A 45 -2.35 -0.31 6.10
C ILE A 45 -1.47 -1.13 7.03
N THR A 46 -2.03 -1.71 8.10
CA THR A 46 -1.27 -2.54 9.05
C THR A 46 -0.65 -3.76 8.35
N ALA A 47 -1.40 -4.45 7.49
CA ALA A 47 -0.89 -5.62 6.76
C ALA A 47 0.24 -5.24 5.79
N LEU A 48 0.12 -4.11 5.09
CA LEU A 48 1.15 -3.60 4.19
C LEU A 48 2.41 -3.19 4.97
N ALA A 49 2.29 -2.45 6.07
CA ALA A 49 3.43 -2.05 6.90
C ALA A 49 4.21 -3.27 7.43
N ALA A 50 3.50 -4.31 7.85
CA ALA A 50 4.10 -5.58 8.27
C ALA A 50 4.81 -6.30 7.10
N ALA A 51 4.23 -6.27 5.89
CA ALA A 51 4.87 -6.86 4.71
C ALA A 51 6.15 -6.11 4.32
N PHE A 52 6.13 -4.78 4.31
CA PHE A 52 7.30 -3.96 4.04
C PHE A 52 8.40 -4.17 5.08
N SER A 53 8.05 -4.25 6.36
CA SER A 53 9.05 -4.45 7.42
C SER A 53 9.73 -5.82 7.32
N GLU A 54 8.98 -6.86 6.94
CA GLU A 54 9.54 -8.20 6.70
C GLU A 54 10.45 -8.21 5.47
N VAL A 55 10.00 -7.64 4.35
CA VAL A 55 10.77 -7.60 3.10
C VAL A 55 12.09 -6.85 3.29
N LEU A 56 12.04 -5.70 3.98
CA LEU A 56 13.20 -4.82 4.17
C LEU A 56 14.07 -5.22 5.38
N ASP A 57 13.66 -6.23 6.15
CA ASP A 57 14.31 -6.66 7.39
C ASP A 57 14.60 -5.52 8.37
N ARG A 58 13.64 -4.59 8.50
CA ARG A 58 13.71 -3.42 9.39
C ARG A 58 12.34 -2.82 9.61
N GLU A 59 12.20 -2.06 10.69
CA GLU A 59 11.04 -1.19 10.84
C GLU A 59 11.05 -0.08 9.77
N VAL A 60 9.84 0.24 9.30
CA VAL A 60 9.59 1.26 8.28
C VAL A 60 8.68 2.34 8.88
N ASP A 61 9.17 3.56 8.85
CA ASP A 61 8.53 4.78 9.32
C ASP A 61 8.34 5.78 8.17
N GLY A 62 7.71 6.93 8.46
CA GLY A 62 7.57 8.02 7.50
C GLY A 62 6.64 7.70 6.32
N TRP A 63 5.55 6.99 6.58
CA TRP A 63 4.59 6.57 5.57
C TRP A 63 3.87 7.75 4.90
N GLU A 64 3.88 7.79 3.57
CA GLU A 64 2.94 8.61 2.79
C GLU A 64 1.82 7.70 2.26
N ALA A 65 0.57 8.02 2.58
CA ALA A 65 -0.59 7.23 2.16
C ALA A 65 -1.73 8.11 1.64
N ALA A 66 -2.50 7.54 0.72
CA ALA A 66 -3.70 8.17 0.16
C ALA A 66 -4.72 7.11 -0.26
N VAL A 67 -5.98 7.51 -0.35
CA VAL A 67 -7.08 6.65 -0.80
C VAL A 67 -7.79 7.27 -2.00
N LEU A 68 -8.35 6.40 -2.84
CA LEU A 68 -9.38 6.75 -3.80
C LEU A 68 -10.73 6.35 -3.19
N ASP A 69 -11.39 7.32 -2.57
CA ASP A 69 -12.67 7.13 -1.91
C ASP A 69 -13.82 7.31 -2.89
N SER A 70 -14.47 6.20 -3.26
CA SER A 70 -15.63 6.20 -4.17
C SER A 70 -16.92 6.70 -3.52
N THR A 71 -16.95 6.89 -2.20
CA THR A 71 -18.13 7.40 -1.48
C THR A 71 -18.22 8.92 -1.52
N GLY A 72 -17.12 9.60 -1.86
CA GLY A 72 -17.08 11.04 -2.03
C GLY A 72 -17.86 11.57 -3.24
N GLY A 73 -17.93 12.89 -3.35
CA GLY A 73 -18.43 13.56 -4.55
C GLY A 73 -17.43 13.46 -5.72
N ARG A 74 -17.35 14.50 -6.56
CA ARG A 74 -16.52 14.49 -7.79
C ARG A 74 -15.04 14.13 -7.58
N ARG A 75 -14.45 14.47 -6.42
CA ARG A 75 -13.03 14.24 -6.11
C ARG A 75 -12.91 13.04 -5.18
N THR A 76 -12.38 11.93 -5.70
CA THR A 76 -12.20 10.68 -4.95
C THR A 76 -10.85 10.60 -4.24
N PHE A 77 -9.83 11.29 -4.76
CA PHE A 77 -8.50 11.29 -4.14
C PHE A 77 -8.50 12.07 -2.81
N ARG A 78 -8.07 11.40 -1.75
CA ARG A 78 -7.88 11.96 -0.41
C ARG A 78 -6.56 11.49 0.16
N ARG A 79 -5.72 12.43 0.60
CA ARG A 79 -4.50 12.14 1.36
C ARG A 79 -4.86 11.73 2.77
N LEU A 80 -4.11 10.80 3.33
CA LEU A 80 -4.10 10.53 4.77
C LEU A 80 -3.00 11.39 5.40
N SER A 81 -3.30 12.04 6.51
CA SER A 81 -2.29 12.74 7.30
C SER A 81 -1.37 11.73 7.99
N HIS A 82 -0.15 12.15 8.35
CA HIS A 82 0.77 11.31 9.12
C HIS A 82 0.10 10.82 10.42
N ALA A 83 -0.58 11.73 11.15
CA ALA A 83 -1.31 11.37 12.37
C ALA A 83 -2.38 10.28 12.16
N GLU A 84 -3.15 10.32 11.06
CA GLU A 84 -4.11 9.26 10.74
C GLU A 84 -3.42 7.91 10.49
N VAL A 85 -2.26 7.92 9.83
CA VAL A 85 -1.50 6.69 9.54
C VAL A 85 -0.84 6.14 10.80
N ASP A 86 -0.24 7.02 11.62
CA ASP A 86 0.42 6.68 12.87
C ASP A 86 -0.59 6.10 13.88
N GLU A 87 -1.79 6.69 13.98
CA GLU A 87 -2.89 6.16 14.78
C GLU A 87 -3.28 4.74 14.34
N ILE A 88 -3.39 4.50 13.03
CA ILE A 88 -3.70 3.17 12.47
C ILE A 88 -2.59 2.15 12.77
N LEU A 89 -1.33 2.57 12.69
CA LEU A 89 -0.18 1.70 12.92
C LEU A 89 0.13 1.48 14.40
N GLY A 90 -0.56 2.19 15.30
CA GLY A 90 -0.27 2.16 16.73
C GLY A 90 1.08 2.79 17.08
N ALA A 91 1.63 3.60 16.17
CA ALA A 91 2.79 4.44 16.43
C ALA A 91 2.31 5.65 17.24
N SER A 92 2.07 5.45 18.53
CA SER A 92 1.90 6.56 19.47
C SER A 92 3.30 7.05 19.88
N ASP A 93 3.51 8.36 19.84
CA ASP A 93 4.71 9.10 20.29
C ASP A 93 5.45 8.47 21.48
#